data_AF-A0A0K1F5L3-F1
#
_entry.id   AF-A0A0K1F5L3-F1
#
_cell.length_a   1.000
_cell.length_b   1.000
_cell.length_c   1.000
_cell.angle_alpha   90.00
_cell.angle_beta   90.00
_cell.angle_gamma   90.00
#
_symmetry.space_group_name_H-M   'P 1'
#
loop_
_entity.id
_entity.type
_entity.pdbx_description
1 polymer ?
#
loop_
_entity_poly.entity_id
_entity_poly.type
_entity_poly.pdbx_seq_one_letter_code
_entity_poly.pdbx_strand_id
1 'polypeptide(L)'
;MANIKSQKKRIITAEKARVRNKAVRSELKTAIKKVRRAVEEEDAQAAQELANKAGRLLDKAASKGIIHKNQAAQRKSGAQRLVNTLS
;
A
#
# COMPACT_ATOMS: atom_id res chain seq x y z
N MET A 1 20.08 -19.98 15.21
CA MET A 1 21.28 -19.29 14.67
C MET A 1 21.66 -19.96 13.35
N ALA A 2 21.97 -19.21 12.30
CA ALA A 2 22.43 -19.80 11.04
C ALA A 2 23.92 -20.14 11.14
N ASN A 3 24.28 -21.41 10.91
CA ASN A 3 25.67 -21.86 11.03
C ASN A 3 26.42 -21.76 9.70
N ILE A 4 25.70 -21.79 8.56
CA ILE A 4 26.28 -21.69 7.22
C ILE A 4 26.44 -20.21 6.83
N LYS A 5 27.60 -19.86 6.24
CA LYS A 5 27.92 -18.47 5.81
C LYS A 5 26.85 -17.87 4.88
N SER A 6 26.38 -18.65 3.91
CA SER A 6 25.31 -18.22 2.98
C SER A 6 24.00 -17.91 3.69
N GLN A 7 23.63 -18.69 4.70
CA GLN A 7 22.43 -18.47 5.51
C GLN A 7 22.52 -17.20 6.36
N LYS A 8 23.68 -16.94 6.99
CA LYS A 8 23.93 -15.68 7.72
C LYS A 8 23.74 -14.46 6.80
N LYS A 9 24.27 -14.52 5.57
CA LYS A 9 24.08 -13.49 4.54
C LYS A 9 22.59 -13.33 4.18
N ARG A 10 21.86 -14.43 3.97
CA ARG A 10 20.43 -14.39 3.66
C ARG A 10 19.61 -13.70 4.74
N ILE A 11 19.87 -14.00 6.02
CA ILE A 11 19.20 -13.35 7.16
C ILE A 11 19.37 -11.82 7.10
N ILE A 12 20.60 -11.34 6.90
CA ILE A 12 20.88 -9.90 6.83
C ILE A 12 20.14 -9.25 5.65
N THR A 13 20.15 -9.89 4.47
CA THR A 13 19.44 -9.35 3.29
C THR A 13 17.92 -9.38 3.46
N ALA A 14 17.38 -10.42 4.09
CA ALA A 14 15.96 -10.56 4.35
C ALA A 14 15.47 -9.48 5.33
N GLU A 15 16.25 -9.19 6.37
CA GLU A 15 15.90 -8.15 7.34
C GLU A 15 15.88 -6.75 6.71
N LYS A 16 16.87 -6.42 5.87
CA LYS A 16 16.89 -5.16 5.11
C LYS A 16 15.69 -5.04 4.16
N ALA A 17 15.25 -6.13 3.54
CA ALA A 17 14.04 -6.14 2.72
C ALA A 17 12.77 -6.01 3.57
N ARG A 18 12.71 -6.70 4.70
CA ARG A 18 11.58 -6.67 5.66
C ARG A 18 11.31 -5.27 6.15
N VAL A 19 12.33 -4.53 6.60
CA VAL A 19 12.17 -3.17 7.12
C VAL A 19 11.64 -2.22 6.04
N ARG A 20 12.22 -2.25 4.83
CA ARG A 20 11.73 -1.44 3.70
C ARG A 20 10.28 -1.75 3.33
N ASN A 21 9.94 -3.04 3.23
CA ASN A 21 8.60 -3.48 2.87
C ASN A 21 7.58 -3.16 3.96
N LYS A 22 7.99 -3.19 5.24
CA LYS A 22 7.15 -2.79 6.38
C LYS A 22 6.74 -1.32 6.27
N ALA A 23 7.69 -0.43 5.99
CA ALA A 23 7.42 1.00 5.82
C ALA A 23 6.42 1.26 4.67
N VAL A 24 6.67 0.68 3.48
CA VAL A 24 5.78 0.83 2.32
C VAL A 24 4.39 0.26 2.61
N ARG A 25 4.29 -0.93 3.22
CA ARG A 25 2.99 -1.52 3.56
C ARG A 25 2.22 -0.67 4.57
N SER A 26 2.90 -0.02 5.51
CA SER A 26 2.29 0.91 6.45
C SER A 26 1.76 2.15 5.75
N GLU A 27 2.55 2.74 4.85
CA GLU A 27 2.16 3.90 4.04
C GLU A 27 0.90 3.62 3.22
N LEU A 28 0.83 2.46 2.55
CA LEU A 28 -0.34 2.04 1.77
C LEU A 28 -1.61 1.93 2.63
N LYS A 29 -1.49 1.38 3.85
CA LYS A 29 -2.61 1.29 4.79
C LYS A 29 -3.09 2.69 5.21
N THR A 30 -2.14 3.58 5.51
CA THR A 30 -2.45 4.97 5.88
C THR A 30 -3.13 5.71 4.73
N ALA A 31 -2.67 5.54 3.49
CA ALA A 31 -3.28 6.17 2.33
C ALA A 31 -4.76 5.75 2.15
N ILE A 32 -5.06 4.46 2.27
CA ILE A 32 -6.44 3.96 2.19
C ILE A 32 -7.28 4.45 3.38
N LYS A 33 -6.70 4.52 4.59
CA LYS A 33 -7.40 5.07 5.76
C LYS A 33 -7.77 6.54 5.57
N LYS A 34 -6.91 7.34 4.92
CA LYS A 34 -7.22 8.74 4.59
C LYS A 34 -8.38 8.87 3.61
N VAL A 35 -8.46 8.00 2.59
CA VAL A 35 -9.61 7.96 1.67
C VAL A 35 -10.90 7.68 2.45
N ARG A 36 -10.91 6.64 3.31
CA ARG A 36 -12.08 6.32 4.14
C ARG A 36 -12.51 7.49 5.01
N ARG A 37 -11.56 8.16 5.65
CA ARG A 37 -11.83 9.32 6.49
C ARG A 37 -12.44 10.48 5.69
N ALA A 38 -11.92 10.78 4.50
CA ALA A 38 -12.50 11.82 3.65
C ALA A 38 -13.93 11.46 3.19
N VAL A 39 -14.19 10.17 2.99
CA VAL A 39 -15.54 9.67 2.70
C VAL A 39 -16.48 9.84 3.90
N GLU A 40 -16.01 9.52 5.11
CA GLU A 40 -16.76 9.75 6.36
C GLU A 40 -17.03 11.23 6.64
N GLU A 41 -16.14 12.12 6.18
CA GLU A 41 -16.27 13.58 6.29
C GLU A 41 -17.11 14.20 5.14
N GLU A 42 -17.67 13.37 4.24
CA GLU A 42 -18.52 13.76 3.08
C GLU A 42 -17.83 14.73 2.08
N ASP A 43 -16.50 14.83 2.11
CA ASP A 43 -15.74 15.66 1.18
C ASP A 43 -15.40 14.88 -0.11
N ALA A 44 -16.26 15.01 -1.11
CA ALA A 44 -16.11 14.34 -2.40
C ALA A 44 -14.82 14.73 -3.15
N GLN A 45 -14.40 16.00 -3.07
CA GLN A 45 -13.21 16.48 -3.78
C GLN A 45 -11.94 15.90 -3.13
N ALA A 46 -11.81 16.02 -1.81
CA ALA A 46 -10.66 15.48 -1.09
C ALA A 46 -10.60 13.95 -1.18
N ALA A 47 -11.75 13.26 -1.14
CA ALA A 47 -11.81 11.81 -1.28
C ALA A 47 -11.27 11.35 -2.64
N GLN A 48 -11.61 12.03 -3.74
CA GLN A 48 -11.13 11.69 -5.07
C GLN A 48 -9.62 11.95 -5.23
N GLU A 49 -9.11 13.07 -4.71
CA GLU A 49 -7.67 13.37 -4.73
C GLU A 49 -6.85 12.34 -3.94
N LEU A 50 -7.32 12.00 -2.75
CA LEU A 50 -6.68 11.00 -1.90
C LEU A 50 -6.74 9.60 -2.53
N ALA A 51 -7.84 9.25 -3.21
CA ALA A 51 -7.96 7.99 -3.94
C ALA A 51 -6.97 7.91 -5.10
N ASN A 52 -6.81 8.99 -5.86
CA ASN A 52 -5.83 9.09 -6.94
C ASN A 52 -4.39 8.92 -6.41
N LYS A 53 -4.07 9.58 -5.29
CA LYS A 53 -2.76 9.45 -4.62
C LYS A 53 -2.53 8.02 -4.11
N ALA A 54 -3.53 7.40 -3.48
CA ALA A 54 -3.46 6.03 -3.02
C ALA A 54 -3.26 5.05 -4.20
N GLY A 55 -3.93 5.29 -5.33
CA GLY A 55 -3.76 4.51 -6.56
C GLY A 55 -2.31 4.52 -7.06
N ARG A 56 -1.70 5.70 -7.17
CA ARG A 56 -0.28 5.83 -7.58
C ARG A 56 0.66 5.07 -6.65
N LEU A 57 0.44 5.13 -5.34
CA LEU A 57 1.27 4.41 -4.36
C LEU A 57 1.11 2.89 -4.49
N LEU A 58 -0.11 2.40 -4.69
CA LEU A 58 -0.40 0.98 -4.90
C LEU A 58 0.30 0.44 -6.15
N ASP A 59 0.26 1.19 -7.24
CA ASP A 59 0.91 0.80 -8.51
C ASP A 59 2.43 0.79 -8.39
N LYS A 60 3.01 1.77 -7.69
CA LYS A 60 4.44 1.80 -7.38
C LYS A 60 4.88 0.65 -6.48
N ALA A 61 4.03 0.22 -5.55
CA ALA A 61 4.31 -0.92 -4.69
C ALA A 61 4.19 -2.26 -5.45
N ALA A 62 3.27 -2.34 -6.41
CA ALA A 62 3.12 -3.50 -7.29
C ALA A 62 4.30 -3.66 -8.24
N SER A 63 4.75 -2.58 -8.88
CA SER A 63 5.91 -2.61 -9.79
C SER A 63 7.21 -3.01 -9.08
N LYS A 64 7.35 -2.63 -7.79
CA LYS A 64 8.47 -3.05 -6.94
C LYS A 64 8.32 -4.46 -6.35
N GLY A 65 7.24 -5.17 -6.66
CA GLY A 65 6.99 -6.53 -6.15
C GLY A 65 6.68 -6.62 -4.65
N ILE A 66 6.33 -5.51 -4.00
CA ILE A 66 6.05 -5.47 -2.55
C ILE A 66 4.66 -6.04 -2.25
N ILE A 67 3.72 -5.81 -3.18
CA ILE A 67 2.37 -6.37 -3.22
C ILE A 67 2.10 -6.97 -4.60
N HIS A 68 1.21 -7.95 -4.68
CA HIS A 68 0.82 -8.54 -5.96
C HIS A 68 -0.05 -7.56 -6.78
N LYS A 69 0.04 -7.62 -8.12
CA LYS A 69 -0.74 -6.78 -9.03
C LYS A 69 -2.25 -6.86 -8.77
N ASN A 70 -2.77 -8.05 -8.48
CA ASN A 70 -4.19 -8.23 -8.16
C ASN A 70 -4.56 -7.58 -6.82
N GLN A 71 -3.66 -7.60 -5.84
CA GLN A 71 -3.90 -6.93 -4.56
C GLN A 71 -3.93 -5.41 -4.73
N ALA A 72 -3.07 -4.85 -5.59
CA ALA A 72 -3.11 -3.44 -5.94
C ALA A 72 -4.42 -3.09 -6.66
N ALA A 73 -4.81 -3.87 -7.67
CA ALA A 73 -6.05 -3.67 -8.42
C ALA A 73 -7.30 -3.75 -7.52
N GLN A 74 -7.39 -4.76 -6.65
CA GLN A 74 -8.49 -4.92 -5.70
C GLN A 74 -8.61 -3.72 -4.76
N ARG A 75 -7.48 -3.23 -4.23
CA ARG A 75 -7.47 -2.07 -3.33
C ARG A 75 -7.81 -0.77 -4.05
N LYS A 76 -7.36 -0.56 -5.29
CA LYS A 76 -7.75 0.57 -6.13
C LYS A 76 -9.25 0.58 -6.39
N SER A 77 -9.79 -0.57 -6.81
CA SER A 77 -11.23 -0.72 -7.05
C SER A 77 -12.03 -0.46 -5.77
N GLY A 78 -11.60 -1.00 -4.63
CA GLY A 78 -12.25 -0.76 -3.34
C GLY A 78 -12.23 0.72 -2.92
N ALA A 79 -11.11 1.41 -3.11
CA ALA A 79 -11.01 2.84 -2.80
C ALA A 79 -11.94 3.67 -3.69
N GLN A 80 -11.97 3.42 -5.00
CA GLN A 80 -12.84 4.16 -5.91
C GLN A 80 -14.32 3.89 -5.64
N ARG A 81 -14.70 2.66 -5.28
CA ARG A 81 -16.10 2.36 -4.90
C ARG A 81 -16.55 3.19 -3.70
N LEU A 82 -15.69 3.42 -2.71
CA LEU A 82 -16.01 4.26 -1.55
C LEU A 82 -16.14 5.73 -1.92
N VAL A 83 -15.40 6.22 -2.91
CA VAL A 83 -15.57 7.60 -3.39
C VAL A 83 -16.89 7.73 -4.16
N ASN A 84 -17.21 6.73 -4.98
CA ASN A 84 -18.44 6.73 -5.79
C ASN A 84 -19.73 6.65 -4.95
N THR A 85 -19.68 6.29 -3.66
CA THR A 85 -20.87 6.35 -2.79
C THR A 85 -21.24 7.77 -2.37
N LEU A 86 -20.32 8.74 -2.55
CA LEU A 86 -20.58 10.16 -2.33
C LEU A 86 -21.05 10.89 -3.59
N SER A 87 -21.15 10.18 -4.72
CA SER A 87 -21.66 10.72 -6.00
C SER A 87 -23.18 10.76 -6.04
#